data_AF-A0A529WQH5-F1
#
_entry.id   AF-A0A529WQH5-F1
#
_cell.length_a   1.000
_cell.length_b   1.000
_cell.length_c   1.000
_cell.angle_alpha   90.00
_cell.angle_beta   90.00
_cell.angle_gamma   90.00
#
_symmetry.space_group_name_H-M   'P 1'
#
loop_
_entity.id
_entity.type
_entity.pdbx_description
1 polymer ?
#
loop_
_entity_poly.entity_id
_entity_poly.type
_entity_poly.pdbx_seq_one_letter_code
_entity_poly.pdbx_strand_id
1 'polypeptide(L)' 'GGITVADASVIPIIPSCNTHAPATMIGERAADFILQAA' A
#
# COMPACT_ATOMS: atom_id res chain seq x y z
N GLY A 1 -13.64 7.46 -12.69
CA GLY A 1 -13.06 7.64 -11.35
C GLY A 1 -13.34 6.39 -10.56
N GLY A 2 -12.30 5.62 -10.22
CA GLY A 2 -12.40 4.47 -9.34
C GLY A 2 -12.01 4.84 -7.90
N ILE A 3 -12.19 3.90 -6.98
CA ILE A 3 -11.70 3.99 -5.59
C ILE A 3 -10.52 3.03 -5.45
N THR A 4 -9.48 3.45 -4.74
CA THR A 4 -8.29 2.65 -4.44
C THR A 4 -8.14 2.47 -2.93
N VAL A 5 -7.66 1.29 -2.50
CA VAL A 5 -7.36 0.97 -1.10
C VAL A 5 -5.84 0.82 -0.94
N ALA A 6 -5.27 1.44 0.09
CA ALA A 6 -3.83 1.46 0.36
C ALA A 6 -3.55 1.22 1.85
N ASP A 7 -3.90 0.03 2.34
CA ASP A 7 -3.64 -0.40 3.71
C ASP A 7 -3.21 -1.87 3.75
N ALA A 8 -3.03 -2.44 4.94
CA ALA A 8 -2.61 -3.84 5.10
C ALA A 8 -3.61 -4.87 4.53
N SER A 9 -4.87 -4.51 4.27
CA SER A 9 -5.88 -5.44 3.73
C SER A 9 -5.58 -5.90 2.30
N VAL A 10 -4.73 -5.17 1.58
CA VAL A 10 -4.33 -5.53 0.21
C VAL A 10 -3.24 -6.62 0.16
N ILE A 11 -2.67 -7.00 1.31
CA ILE A 11 -1.59 -7.99 1.41
C ILE A 11 -2.17 -9.40 1.14
N PRO A 12 -1.78 -10.09 0.05
CA PRO A 12 -2.41 -11.35 -0.34
C PRO A 12 -1.89 -12.57 0.44
N ILE A 13 -0.66 -12.49 0.93
CA ILE A 13 0.00 -13.56 1.69
C ILE A 13 0.70 -12.90 2.86
N ILE A 14 0.49 -13.43 4.07
CA ILE A 14 1.07 -12.88 5.30
C ILE A 14 2.60 -12.98 5.21
N PRO A 15 3.33 -11.84 5.23
CA PRO A 15 4.78 -11.85 5.16
C PRO A 15 5.39 -12.28 6.51
N SER A 16 6.58 -12.86 6.46
CA SER A 16 7.35 -13.24 7.66
C SER A 16 8.09 -12.03 8.26
N CYS A 17 7.36 -10.94 8.52
CA CYS A 17 7.88 -9.74 9.17
C CYS A 17 6.76 -8.99 9.92
N ASN A 18 7.12 -7.98 10.72
CA ASN A 18 6.14 -7.14 11.40
C ASN A 18 5.29 -6.36 10.38
N THR A 19 3.98 -6.29 10.59
CA THR A 19 2.99 -5.62 9.72
C THR A 19 3.33 -4.17 9.39
N HIS A 20 4.05 -3.49 10.28
CA HIS A 20 4.49 -2.10 10.06
C HIS A 20 5.32 -1.96 8.77
N ALA A 21 6.26 -2.87 8.52
CA ALA A 21 7.14 -2.78 7.35
C ALA A 21 6.36 -2.82 6.00
N PRO A 22 5.52 -3.82 5.71
CA PRO A 22 4.74 -3.84 4.47
C PRO A 22 3.68 -2.73 4.43
N ALA A 23 3.08 -2.34 5.57
CA ALA A 23 2.11 -1.24 5.60
C ALA A 23 2.75 0.10 5.18
N THR A 24 3.96 0.41 5.67
CA THR A 24 4.72 1.59 5.24
C THR A 24 5.04 1.53 3.75
N MET A 25 5.52 0.38 3.24
CA MET A 25 5.84 0.21 1.81
C MET A 25 4.62 0.41 0.90
N ILE A 26 3.43 -0.07 1.33
CA ILE A 26 2.17 0.15 0.61
C ILE A 26 1.84 1.64 0.56
N GLY A 27 1.97 2.35 1.67
CA GLY A 27 1.72 3.79 1.75
C GLY A 27 2.64 4.61 0.86
N GLU A 28 3.94 4.33 0.88
CA GLU A 28 4.93 4.96 -0.01
C GLU A 28 4.58 4.74 -1.49
N ARG A 29 4.27 3.49 -1.86
CA ARG A 29 3.92 3.17 -3.23
C ARG A 29 2.60 3.81 -3.68
N ALA A 30 1.62 3.90 -2.78
CA ALA A 30 0.36 4.60 -3.05
C ALA A 30 0.58 6.10 -3.24
N ALA A 31 1.47 6.73 -2.45
CA ALA A 31 1.81 8.14 -2.60
C ALA A 31 2.44 8.40 -3.98
N ASP A 32 3.36 7.55 -4.43
CA ASP A 32 3.93 7.64 -5.79
C ASP A 32 2.83 7.58 -6.86
N PHE A 33 1.88 6.64 -6.74
CA PHE A 33 0.78 6.51 -7.70
C PHE A 33 -0.14 7.73 -7.71
N ILE A 34 -0.45 8.29 -6.54
CA ILE A 34 -1.27 9.50 -6.43
C ILE A 34 -0.55 10.69 -7.08
N LEU A 35 0.75 10.86 -6.83
CA LEU A 35 1.55 11.94 -7.41
C LEU A 35 1.70 11.81 -8.92
N GLN A 36 1.80 10.58 -9.46
CA GLN A 36 1.86 10.34 -10.91
C GLN A 36 0.51 10.50 -11.63
N ALA A 37 -0.60 10.35 -10.90
CA ALA A 37 -1.95 10.51 -11.43
C ALA A 37 -2.42 11.98 -11.47
N ALA A 38 -1.71 12.88 -10.77
CA ALA A 38 -1.95 14.33 -10.77
C ALA A 38 -1.25 15.02 -11.95
#